data_AF-A0A531KAH0-F1
#
_entry.id   AF-A0A531KAH0-F1
#
_cell.length_a   1.000
_cell.length_b   1.000
_cell.length_c   1.000
_cell.angle_alpha   90.00
_cell.angle_beta   90.00
_cell.angle_gamma   90.00
#
_symmetry.space_group_name_H-M   'P 1'
#
loop_
_entity.id
_entity.type
_entity.pdbx_description
1 polymer ?
#
loop_
_entity_poly.entity_id
_entity_poly.type
_entity_poly.pdbx_seq_one_letter_code
_entity_poly.pdbx_strand_id
1 'polypeptide(L)'
;SYGLICGVMVALKRGQSPAILDTGNPKFLLRKLRETERPYLISSPAILHTLARLLPAGEHIHATMTSGTLLPDPWFEQIRAKSKYMFQQYGCSEAGCIAINPDVQAANEVGYVLPRFALRDAGTASEPKEIAIERKGVA
;
A
#
# COMPACT_ATOMS: atom_id res chain seq x y z
N SER A 1 3.24 0.21 12.45
CA SER A 1 4.36 -0.57 11.88
C SER A 1 4.60 -0.28 10.39
N TYR A 2 3.57 -0.33 9.54
CA TYR A 2 3.77 -0.40 8.09
C TYR A 2 4.22 0.89 7.38
N GLY A 3 3.69 2.06 7.76
CA GLY A 3 4.16 3.35 7.21
C GLY A 3 5.63 3.65 7.57
N LEU A 4 6.11 3.12 8.70
CA LEU A 4 7.51 3.23 9.11
C LEU A 4 8.42 2.39 8.22
N ILE A 5 8.13 1.09 8.07
CA ILE A 5 9.02 0.17 7.33
C ILE A 5 9.02 0.51 5.84
N CYS A 6 7.86 0.46 5.18
CA CYS A 6 7.78 0.58 3.73
C CYS A 6 7.73 2.02 3.23
N GLY A 7 7.42 2.98 4.11
CA GLY A 7 7.52 4.41 3.82
C GLY A 7 8.86 4.96 4.23
N VAL A 8 9.04 5.21 5.53
CA VAL A 8 10.18 5.96 6.06
C VAL A 8 11.51 5.23 5.82
N MET A 9 11.65 3.98 6.26
CA MET A 9 12.93 3.27 6.17
C MET A 9 13.34 2.99 4.72
N VAL A 10 12.38 2.64 3.85
CA VAL A 10 12.64 2.44 2.41
C VAL A 10 13.05 3.75 1.74
N ALA A 11 12.38 4.87 2.04
CA ALA A 11 12.75 6.18 1.51
C ALA A 11 14.19 6.54 1.92
N LEU A 12 14.51 6.43 3.22
CA LEU A 12 15.85 6.70 3.73
C LEU A 12 16.90 5.78 3.10
N LYS A 13 16.62 4.49 2.96
CA LYS A 13 17.53 3.53 2.30
C LYS A 13 17.80 3.88 0.83
N ARG A 14 16.87 4.56 0.16
CA ARG A 14 16.99 5.06 -1.22
C ARG A 14 17.57 6.48 -1.32
N GLY A 15 18.03 7.06 -0.20
CA GLY A 15 18.54 8.43 -0.15
C GLY A 15 17.46 9.50 -0.35
N GLN A 16 16.20 9.16 -0.13
CA GLN A 16 15.07 10.08 -0.22
C GLN A 16 14.66 10.59 1.16
N SER A 17 14.15 11.82 1.22
CA SER A 17 13.60 12.39 2.46
C SER A 17 12.07 12.18 2.50
N PRO A 18 11.54 11.30 3.36
CA PRO A 18 10.10 11.10 3.45
C PRO A 18 9.42 12.31 4.09
N ALA A 19 8.34 12.80 3.48
CA ALA A 19 7.46 13.78 4.11
C ALA A 19 6.50 13.08 5.09
N ILE A 20 6.61 13.39 6.38
CA ILE A 20 5.70 12.88 7.40
C ILE A 20 4.61 13.92 7.63
N LEU A 21 3.36 13.55 7.37
CA LEU A 21 2.19 14.42 7.59
C LEU A 21 1.39 13.85 8.76
N ASP A 22 1.29 14.59 9.86
CA ASP A 22 0.58 14.14 11.07
C ASP A 22 -0.94 14.41 11.05
N THR A 23 -1.45 14.96 9.95
CA THR A 23 -2.81 15.44 9.84
C THR A 23 -3.67 14.55 8.93
N GLY A 24 -4.91 14.31 9.35
CA GLY A 24 -5.95 13.68 8.53
C GLY A 24 -6.72 14.65 7.63
N ASN A 25 -6.37 15.95 7.59
CA ASN A 25 -7.13 16.94 6.82
C ASN A 25 -6.97 16.71 5.32
N PRO A 26 -8.03 16.29 4.60
CA PRO A 26 -7.90 15.88 3.21
C PRO A 26 -7.54 17.04 2.27
N LYS A 27 -7.99 18.27 2.56
CA LYS A 27 -7.63 19.43 1.72
C LYS A 27 -6.15 19.76 1.82
N PHE A 28 -5.58 19.65 3.02
CA PHE A 28 -4.14 19.83 3.22
C PHE A 28 -3.33 18.73 2.52
N LEU A 29 -3.75 17.47 2.65
CA LEU A 29 -3.12 16.33 1.97
C LEU A 29 -3.15 16.52 0.46
N LEU A 30 -4.31 16.85 -0.13
CA LEU A 30 -4.44 17.11 -1.57
C LEU A 30 -3.52 18.24 -2.04
N ARG A 31 -3.43 19.33 -1.26
CA ARG A 31 -2.49 20.41 -1.57
C ARG A 31 -1.05 19.92 -1.60
N LYS A 32 -0.62 19.15 -0.59
CA LYS A 32 0.75 18.60 -0.53
C LYS A 32 1.06 17.65 -1.68
N LEU A 33 0.09 16.83 -2.08
CA LEU A 33 0.24 15.95 -3.25
C LEU A 33 0.46 16.75 -4.54
N ARG A 34 -0.22 17.89 -4.71
CA ARG A 34 -0.03 18.76 -5.88
C ARG A 34 1.30 19.52 -5.88
N GLU A 35 1.80 19.88 -4.70
CA GLU A 35 3.10 20.55 -4.51
C GLU A 35 4.30 19.60 -4.69
N THR A 36 4.06 18.29 -4.73
CA THR A 36 5.11 17.27 -4.82
C THR A 36 5.20 16.74 -6.23
N GLU A 37 6.40 16.70 -6.82
CA GLU A 37 6.59 16.02 -8.10
C GLU A 37 6.43 14.50 -7.91
N ARG A 38 5.55 13.88 -8.71
CA ARG A 38 5.30 12.41 -8.70
C ARG A 38 5.08 11.85 -7.28
N PRO A 39 4.07 12.33 -6.54
CA PRO A 39 3.88 11.97 -5.14
C PRO A 39 3.61 10.47 -4.99
N TYR A 40 4.23 9.87 -3.97
CA TYR A 40 3.93 8.52 -3.51
C TYR A 40 3.31 8.58 -2.11
N LEU A 41 2.01 8.32 -2.03
CA LEU A 41 1.25 8.37 -0.78
C LEU A 41 1.04 6.98 -0.20
N ILE A 42 1.55 6.74 1.00
CA ILE A 42 1.22 5.56 1.80
C ILE A 42 0.21 5.98 2.87
N SER A 43 -0.99 5.41 2.86
CA SER A 43 -2.01 5.74 3.86
C SER A 43 -3.02 4.62 4.04
N SER A 44 -3.92 4.78 5.00
CA SER A 44 -5.01 3.83 5.23
C SER A 44 -6.06 3.92 4.11
N PRO A 45 -6.80 2.83 3.84
CA PRO A 45 -7.93 2.83 2.91
C PRO A 45 -8.94 3.96 3.12
N ALA A 46 -9.23 4.33 4.38
CA ALA A 46 -10.18 5.39 4.70
C ALA A 46 -9.71 6.78 4.22
N ILE A 47 -8.43 7.10 4.41
CA ILE A 47 -7.84 8.36 3.93
C ILE A 47 -7.77 8.34 2.41
N LEU A 48 -7.29 7.26 1.79
CA LEU A 48 -7.22 7.14 0.34
C LEU A 48 -8.60 7.31 -0.31
N HIS A 49 -9.63 6.69 0.24
CA HIS A 49 -11.01 6.82 -0.23
C HIS A 49 -11.53 8.27 -0.09
N THR A 50 -11.24 8.93 1.03
CA THR A 50 -11.62 10.33 1.25
C THR A 50 -10.95 11.25 0.23
N LEU A 51 -9.65 11.04 -0.04
CA LEU A 51 -8.92 11.81 -1.05
C LEU A 51 -9.47 11.54 -2.46
N ALA A 52 -9.75 10.29 -2.80
CA ALA A 52 -10.32 9.91 -4.09
C ALA A 52 -11.67 10.59 -4.37
N ARG A 53 -12.54 10.69 -3.35
CA ARG A 53 -13.83 11.38 -3.45
C ARG A 53 -13.72 12.90 -3.62
N LEU A 54 -12.67 13.50 -3.10
CA LEU A 54 -12.44 14.95 -3.15
C LEU A 54 -11.57 15.37 -4.33
N LEU A 55 -10.90 14.42 -4.98
CA LEU A 55 -10.07 14.69 -6.14
C LEU A 55 -10.97 15.06 -7.35
N PRO A 56 -10.71 16.20 -8.02
CA PRO A 56 -11.48 16.60 -9.20
C PRO A 56 -11.51 15.53 -10.30
N ALA A 57 -12.51 15.60 -11.18
CA ALA A 57 -12.59 14.74 -12.35
C ALA A 57 -11.35 14.95 -13.25
N GLY A 58 -10.79 13.85 -13.78
CA GLY A 58 -9.57 13.88 -14.61
C GLY A 58 -8.25 14.04 -13.86
N GLU A 59 -8.26 14.38 -12.57
CA GLU A 59 -7.05 14.36 -11.73
C GLU A 59 -6.78 12.94 -11.21
N HIS A 60 -5.50 12.61 -11.05
CA HIS A 60 -5.03 11.37 -10.45
C HIS A 60 -3.88 11.64 -9.46
N ILE A 61 -3.83 10.89 -8.37
CA ILE A 61 -2.63 10.80 -7.53
C ILE A 61 -1.61 9.94 -8.28
N HIS A 62 -0.35 10.37 -8.32
CA HIS A 62 0.68 9.66 -9.09
C HIS A 62 0.87 8.22 -8.60
N ALA A 63 1.09 8.02 -7.30
CA ALA A 63 1.21 6.69 -6.73
C ALA A 63 0.57 6.61 -5.34
N THR A 64 -0.20 5.55 -5.09
CA THR A 64 -0.79 5.24 -3.79
C THR A 64 -0.38 3.85 -3.34
N MET A 65 -0.14 3.67 -2.04
CA MET A 65 -0.04 2.36 -1.41
C MET A 65 -1.10 2.23 -0.33
N THR A 66 -1.96 1.23 -0.51
CA THR A 66 -2.92 0.79 0.50
C THR A 66 -2.27 -0.23 1.44
N SER A 67 -2.65 -0.15 2.72
CA SER A 67 -2.11 -0.98 3.79
C SER A 67 -3.10 -1.05 4.95
N GLY A 68 -3.17 -2.21 5.61
CA GLY A 68 -3.68 -2.32 6.99
C GLY A 68 -5.14 -2.73 7.16
N THR A 69 -5.94 -2.87 6.10
CA THR A 69 -7.27 -3.52 6.16
C THR A 69 -7.75 -3.91 4.77
N LEU A 70 -8.68 -4.87 4.70
CA LEU A 70 -9.44 -5.16 3.48
C LEU A 70 -10.24 -3.93 3.06
N LEU A 71 -10.30 -3.69 1.75
CA LEU A 71 -11.12 -2.65 1.15
C LEU A 71 -12.46 -3.24 0.71
N PRO A 72 -13.59 -2.57 0.99
CA PRO A 72 -14.83 -2.83 0.25
C PRO A 72 -14.62 -2.52 -1.24
N ASP A 73 -15.16 -3.34 -2.14
CA ASP A 73 -15.02 -3.16 -3.59
C ASP A 73 -15.37 -1.73 -4.07
N PRO A 74 -16.45 -1.08 -3.60
CA PRO A 74 -16.78 0.27 -4.06
C PRO A 74 -15.72 1.33 -3.68
N TRP A 75 -14.98 1.10 -2.59
CA TRP A 75 -13.89 1.99 -2.17
C TRP A 75 -12.64 1.72 -2.99
N PHE A 76 -12.34 0.44 -3.24
CA PHE A 76 -11.25 0.03 -4.12
C PHE A 76 -11.38 0.67 -5.50
N GLU A 77 -12.54 0.53 -6.15
CA GLU A 77 -12.79 1.08 -7.49
C GLU A 77 -12.58 2.61 -7.54
N GLN A 78 -13.05 3.33 -6.52
CA GLN A 78 -12.87 4.78 -6.44
C GLN A 78 -11.39 5.17 -6.27
N ILE A 79 -10.66 4.48 -5.39
CA ILE A 79 -9.24 4.76 -5.16
C ILE A 79 -8.43 4.41 -6.41
N ARG A 80 -8.72 3.26 -7.04
CA ARG A 80 -8.07 2.78 -8.26
C ARG A 80 -8.27 3.78 -9.40
N ALA A 81 -9.50 4.24 -9.63
CA ALA A 81 -9.81 5.23 -10.66
C ALA A 81 -9.08 6.58 -10.45
N LYS A 82 -8.70 6.91 -9.21
CA LYS A 82 -8.01 8.16 -8.84
C LYS A 82 -6.50 7.98 -8.61
N SER A 83 -5.95 6.80 -8.88
CA SER A 83 -4.53 6.50 -8.72
C SER A 83 -3.92 6.11 -10.07
N LYS A 84 -2.79 6.71 -10.45
CA LYS A 84 -2.05 6.29 -11.65
C LYS A 84 -1.29 4.98 -11.43
N TYR A 85 -0.70 4.83 -10.25
CA TYR A 85 -0.12 3.57 -9.78
C TYR A 85 -0.71 3.24 -8.41
N MET A 86 -1.21 2.02 -8.23
CA MET A 86 -1.78 1.57 -6.96
C MET A 86 -1.10 0.28 -6.51
N PHE A 87 -0.50 0.35 -5.32
CA PHE A 87 0.23 -0.72 -4.68
C PHE A 87 -0.52 -1.23 -3.45
N GLN A 88 -0.36 -2.51 -3.12
CA GLN A 88 -0.80 -3.07 -1.84
C GLN A 88 0.40 -3.70 -1.15
N GLN A 89 0.46 -3.57 0.16
CA GLN A 89 1.37 -4.36 0.97
C GLN A 89 0.59 -5.20 1.98
N TYR A 90 1.13 -6.37 2.28
CA TYR A 90 0.59 -7.30 3.25
C TYR A 90 1.68 -7.78 4.20
N GLY A 91 1.30 -8.04 5.45
CA GLY A 91 2.21 -8.37 6.52
C GLY A 91 1.54 -8.50 7.87
N CYS A 92 2.35 -8.81 8.88
CA CYS A 92 1.99 -8.81 10.29
C CYS A 92 3.05 -8.04 11.10
N SER A 93 2.79 -7.74 12.37
CA SER A 93 3.74 -6.99 13.21
C SER A 93 5.02 -7.79 13.49
N GLU A 94 4.93 -9.12 13.48
CA GLU A 94 5.97 -10.08 13.80
C GLU A 94 6.98 -10.24 12.65
N ALA A 95 6.50 -10.29 11.41
CA ALA A 95 7.34 -10.49 10.22
C ALA A 95 7.57 -9.20 9.39
N GLY A 96 6.85 -8.12 9.72
CA GLY A 96 6.79 -6.90 8.93
C GLY A 96 6.05 -7.12 7.61
N CYS A 97 6.45 -6.41 6.55
CA CYS A 97 5.90 -6.62 5.21
C CYS A 97 6.46 -7.93 4.62
N ILE A 98 5.55 -8.82 4.20
CA ILE A 98 5.84 -10.15 3.67
C ILE A 98 5.47 -10.29 2.19
N ALA A 99 4.54 -9.47 1.70
CA ALA A 99 4.12 -9.47 0.31
C ALA A 99 3.84 -8.04 -0.19
N ILE A 100 4.06 -7.82 -1.50
CA ILE A 100 3.76 -6.58 -2.20
C ILE A 100 3.02 -6.91 -3.50
N ASN A 101 1.91 -6.22 -3.75
CA ASN A 101 1.28 -6.16 -5.06
C ASN A 101 1.76 -4.89 -5.78
N PRO A 102 2.50 -5.03 -6.91
CA PRO A 102 2.98 -3.89 -7.68
C PRO A 102 1.87 -3.19 -8.49
N ASP A 103 0.72 -3.84 -8.72
CA ASP A 103 -0.38 -3.27 -9.50
C ASP A 103 -1.72 -3.91 -9.10
N VAL A 104 -2.36 -3.36 -8.07
CA VAL A 104 -3.60 -3.90 -7.50
C VAL A 104 -4.76 -3.73 -8.48
N GLN A 105 -5.37 -4.84 -8.92
CA GLN A 105 -6.53 -4.86 -9.82
C GLN A 105 -7.85 -5.21 -9.13
N ALA A 106 -7.81 -5.84 -7.95
CA ALA A 106 -9.02 -6.15 -7.19
C ALA A 106 -8.82 -5.99 -5.67
N ALA A 107 -9.92 -5.75 -4.95
CA ALA A 107 -9.88 -5.41 -3.52
C ALA A 107 -9.34 -6.54 -2.62
N ASN A 108 -9.42 -7.79 -3.09
CA ASN A 108 -8.94 -8.99 -2.38
C ASN A 108 -7.49 -9.37 -2.75
N GLU A 109 -6.81 -8.63 -3.62
CA GLU A 109 -5.43 -8.92 -3.99
C GLU A 109 -4.43 -8.38 -2.96
N VAL A 110 -3.64 -9.27 -2.36
CA VAL A 110 -2.59 -8.92 -1.40
C VAL A 110 -1.19 -8.82 -2.01
N GLY A 111 -0.97 -9.49 -3.15
CA GLY A 111 0.28 -9.45 -3.92
C GLY A 111 1.16 -10.70 -3.78
N TYR A 112 2.44 -10.52 -4.05
CA TYR A 112 3.42 -11.60 -4.16
C TYR A 112 4.35 -11.63 -2.96
N VAL A 113 4.64 -12.83 -2.47
CA VAL A 113 5.57 -13.06 -1.35
C VAL A 113 6.95 -12.53 -1.71
N LEU A 114 7.54 -11.74 -0.81
CA LEU A 114 8.85 -11.15 -1.01
C LEU A 114 9.95 -12.22 -1.06
N PRO A 115 11.01 -12.05 -1.86
CA PRO A 115 12.01 -13.09 -2.11
C PRO A 115 12.68 -13.68 -0.85
N ARG A 116 12.77 -12.89 0.22
CA ARG A 116 13.34 -13.27 1.53
C ARG A 116 12.45 -14.19 2.35
N PHE A 117 11.24 -14.47 1.88
CA PHE A 117 10.30 -15.40 2.50
C PHE A 117 9.98 -16.57 1.57
N ALA A 118 9.49 -17.66 2.16
CA ALA A 118 8.84 -18.77 1.49
C ALA A 118 7.54 -19.13 2.22
N LEU A 119 6.54 -19.65 1.51
CA LEU A 119 5.35 -20.25 2.12
C LEU A 119 5.66 -21.70 2.48
N ARG A 120 5.29 -22.14 3.68
CA ARG A 120 5.51 -23.52 4.14
C ARG A 120 4.63 -24.54 3.44
N ASP A 121 3.33 -24.24 3.35
CA ASP A 121 2.31 -25.09 2.76
C ASP A 121 1.25 -24.21 2.09
N ALA A 122 1.56 -23.74 0.87
CA ALA A 122 0.69 -22.83 0.16
C ALA A 122 -0.62 -23.53 -0.22
N GLY A 123 -1.76 -22.96 0.22
CA GLY A 123 -3.08 -23.38 -0.24
C GLY A 123 -3.37 -22.95 -1.67
N THR A 124 -4.52 -23.37 -2.19
CA THR A 124 -5.06 -22.93 -3.48
C THR A 124 -6.36 -22.14 -3.26
N ALA A 125 -6.88 -21.50 -4.31
CA ALA A 125 -8.17 -20.80 -4.21
C ALA A 125 -9.33 -21.74 -3.86
N SER A 126 -9.29 -22.99 -4.32
CA SER A 126 -10.29 -24.02 -4.01
C SER A 126 -10.05 -24.74 -2.68
N GLU A 127 -8.83 -24.66 -2.14
CA GLU A 127 -8.42 -25.33 -0.91
C GLU A 127 -7.54 -24.36 -0.08
N PRO A 128 -8.16 -23.39 0.60
CA PRO A 128 -7.43 -22.38 1.36
C PRO A 128 -6.74 -23.00 2.58
N LYS A 129 -5.53 -22.55 2.87
CA LYS A 129 -4.72 -22.97 4.01
C LYS A 129 -4.22 -21.76 4.80
N GLU A 130 -3.70 -22.02 5.99
CA GLU A 130 -3.01 -21.01 6.80
C GLU A 130 -1.83 -20.41 6.02
N ILE A 131 -1.69 -19.07 6.07
CA ILE A 131 -0.55 -18.37 5.50
C ILE A 131 0.61 -18.45 6.50
N ALA A 132 1.38 -19.54 6.43
CA ALA A 132 2.60 -19.72 7.21
C ALA A 132 3.85 -19.41 6.37
N ILE A 133 4.72 -18.53 6.88
CA ILE A 133 5.95 -18.11 6.19
C ILE A 133 7.22 -18.53 6.93
N GLU A 134 8.29 -18.77 6.17
CA GLU A 134 9.65 -18.90 6.67
C GLU A 134 10.54 -17.82 6.10
N ARG A 135 11.40 -17.24 6.95
CA ARG A 135 12.43 -16.32 6.52
C ARG A 135 13.60 -17.14 6.00
N LYS A 136 13.97 -16.93 4.73
CA LYS A 136 15.19 -17.51 4.17
C LYS A 136 16.38 -16.89 4.91
N GLY A 137 17.35 -17.72 5.30
CA GLY A 137 18.58 -17.26 5.96
C GLY A 137 19.23 -16.13 5.17
N VAL A 138 19.81 -15.17 5.89
CA VAL A 138 20.64 -14.13 5.27
C VAL A 138 21.96 -14.80 4.91
N ALA A 139 22.27 -14.89 3.62
CA ALA A 139 23.61 -15.23 3.16
C ALA A 139 24.60 -14.10 3.51
#